data_AF-T0ZMS0-F1
#
_entry.id   AF-T0ZMS0-F1
#
_cell.length_a   1.000
_cell.length_b   1.000
_cell.length_c   1.000
_cell.angle_alpha   90.00
_cell.angle_beta   90.00
_cell.angle_gamma   90.00
#
_symmetry.space_group_name_H-M   'P 1'
#
loop_
_entity.id
_entity.type
_entity.pdbx_description
1 polymer ?
#
loop_
_entity_poly.entity_id
_entity_poly.type
_entity_poly.pdbx_seq_one_letter_code
_entity_poly.pdbx_strand_id
1 'polypeptide(L)'
;LGINRLGSVFVPDESYGSLIEEFMMKHLEVLYKEKKSWAPSEILRRIGESMNSSDSILSTAARMNVPIFIPGMPDGSVGSQFWSFYETHKDFSLDILMDQHLISDIVFSTDKAGAIMIGGGISKHHTIWWNQFRGGLDYAIYITTAQEYDGSLSGAKLEEAISWKKMK
;
A
#
# COMPACT_ATOMS: atom_id res chain seq x y z
N LEU A 1 -17.22 25.42 -3.11
CA LEU A 1 -16.48 25.16 -4.37
C LEU A 1 -16.53 23.69 -4.78
N GLY A 2 -16.76 22.74 -3.86
CA GLY A 2 -17.01 21.35 -4.24
C GLY A 2 -15.78 20.64 -4.81
N ILE A 3 -14.57 21.09 -4.45
CA ILE A 3 -13.31 20.68 -5.05
C ILE A 3 -12.24 20.61 -3.96
N ASN A 4 -11.58 19.46 -3.87
CA ASN A 4 -10.39 19.22 -3.05
C ASN A 4 -9.11 19.57 -3.82
N ARG A 5 -8.04 19.92 -3.10
CA ARG A 5 -6.75 20.31 -3.71
C ARG A 5 -5.64 19.37 -3.27
N LEU A 6 -4.89 18.86 -4.25
CA LEU A 6 -3.66 18.07 -4.06
C LEU A 6 -2.51 18.78 -4.77
N GLY A 7 -1.80 19.66 -4.04
CA GLY A 7 -0.78 20.52 -4.64
C GLY A 7 -1.38 21.48 -5.66
N SER A 8 -1.04 21.29 -6.93
CA SER A 8 -1.60 22.01 -8.10
C SER A 8 -2.72 21.24 -8.83
N VAL A 9 -3.10 20.06 -8.34
CA VAL A 9 -4.18 19.23 -8.90
C VAL A 9 -5.48 19.50 -8.15
N PHE A 10 -6.58 19.58 -8.90
CA PHE A 10 -7.93 19.74 -8.38
C PHE A 10 -8.72 18.44 -8.51
N VAL A 11 -9.39 18.03 -7.43
CA VAL A 11 -10.20 16.81 -7.36
C VAL A 11 -11.64 17.22 -7.02
N PRO A 12 -12.58 17.17 -7.97
CA PRO A 12 -13.99 17.45 -7.69
C PRO A 12 -14.55 16.51 -6.62
N ASP A 13 -15.46 17.01 -5.78
CA ASP A 13 -16.09 16.22 -4.71
C ASP A 13 -16.88 15.03 -5.28
N GLU A 14 -17.40 15.13 -6.50
CA GLU A 14 -18.05 14.02 -7.24
C GLU A 14 -17.11 12.85 -7.56
N SER A 15 -15.80 13.11 -7.61
CA SER A 15 -14.76 12.07 -7.75
C SER A 15 -14.36 11.47 -6.40
N TYR A 16 -15.00 11.91 -5.30
CA TYR A 16 -14.70 11.53 -3.93
C TYR A 16 -16.00 11.26 -3.15
N GLY A 17 -15.89 10.96 -1.85
CA GLY A 17 -17.06 10.78 -0.99
C GLY A 17 -17.95 9.60 -1.40
N SER A 18 -19.18 9.88 -1.86
CA SER A 18 -20.21 8.86 -2.13
C SER A 18 -19.79 7.86 -3.21
N LEU A 19 -19.04 8.29 -4.23
CA LEU A 19 -18.53 7.37 -5.26
C LEU A 19 -17.63 6.28 -4.65
N ILE A 20 -16.75 6.68 -3.71
CA ILE A 20 -15.83 5.75 -3.04
C ILE A 20 -16.60 4.86 -2.06
N GLU A 21 -17.54 5.44 -1.32
CA GLU A 21 -18.40 4.69 -0.39
C GLU A 21 -19.23 3.63 -1.12
N GLU A 22 -20.00 4.00 -2.15
CA GLU A 22 -20.80 3.07 -2.94
C GLU A 22 -19.95 1.96 -3.55
N PHE A 23 -18.80 2.33 -4.10
CA PHE A 23 -17.85 1.37 -4.67
C PHE A 23 -17.33 0.41 -3.61
N MET A 24 -16.81 0.92 -2.48
CA MET A 24 -16.20 0.09 -1.45
C MET A 24 -17.23 -0.79 -0.75
N MET A 25 -18.38 -0.23 -0.33
CA MET A 25 -19.43 -0.99 0.34
C MET A 25 -19.90 -2.17 -0.52
N LYS A 26 -20.11 -1.95 -1.82
CA LYS A 26 -20.48 -3.03 -2.76
C LYS A 26 -19.43 -4.16 -2.79
N HIS A 27 -18.15 -3.83 -2.81
CA HIS A 27 -17.08 -4.84 -2.86
C HIS A 27 -16.90 -5.54 -1.51
N LEU A 28 -16.95 -4.80 -0.40
CA LEU A 28 -16.84 -5.36 0.95
C LEU A 28 -17.98 -6.34 1.26
N GLU A 29 -19.21 -6.04 0.84
CA GLU A 29 -20.35 -6.97 0.96
C GLU A 29 -20.12 -8.31 0.25
N VAL A 30 -19.49 -8.30 -0.92
CA VAL A 30 -19.16 -9.54 -1.65
C VAL A 30 -18.08 -10.32 -0.90
N LEU A 31 -17.01 -9.65 -0.48
CA LEU A 31 -15.88 -10.27 0.22
C LEU A 31 -16.30 -10.82 1.60
N TYR A 32 -17.16 -10.10 2.31
CA TYR A 32 -17.65 -10.44 3.63
C TYR A 32 -18.52 -11.71 3.65
N LYS A 33 -19.17 -12.04 2.52
CA LYS A 33 -19.91 -13.30 2.34
C LYS A 33 -18.99 -14.51 2.19
N GLU A 34 -17.76 -14.31 1.74
CA GLU A 34 -16.79 -15.39 1.54
C GLU A 34 -16.00 -15.70 2.82
N LYS A 35 -15.47 -14.66 3.49
CA LYS A 35 -14.80 -14.79 4.79
C LYS A 35 -14.81 -13.47 5.54
N LYS A 36 -14.53 -13.54 6.84
CA LYS A 36 -14.60 -12.42 7.78
C LYS A 36 -13.29 -11.66 7.95
N SER A 37 -12.16 -12.37 7.91
CA SER A 37 -10.82 -11.79 8.02
C SER A 37 -10.11 -11.79 6.67
N TRP A 38 -9.57 -10.64 6.29
CA TRP A 38 -8.92 -10.42 5.01
C TRP A 38 -7.61 -9.65 5.17
N ALA A 39 -6.60 -10.04 4.40
CA ALA A 39 -5.40 -9.21 4.26
C ALA A 39 -5.71 -8.00 3.34
N PRO A 40 -5.18 -6.80 3.61
CA PRO A 40 -5.38 -5.64 2.73
C PRO A 40 -5.01 -5.93 1.27
N SER A 41 -3.87 -6.60 1.01
CA SER A 41 -3.44 -6.96 -0.34
C SER A 41 -4.41 -7.90 -1.06
N GLU A 42 -5.08 -8.80 -0.35
CA GLU A 42 -6.09 -9.69 -0.93
C GLU A 42 -7.31 -8.90 -1.39
N ILE A 43 -7.79 -7.96 -0.58
CA ILE A 43 -8.92 -7.09 -0.93
C ILE A 43 -8.57 -6.25 -2.17
N LEU A 44 -7.38 -5.63 -2.18
CA LEU A 44 -6.90 -4.84 -3.31
C LEU A 44 -6.83 -5.67 -4.60
N ARG A 45 -6.35 -6.91 -4.53
CA ARG A 45 -6.33 -7.82 -5.68
C ARG A 45 -7.74 -8.11 -6.18
N ARG A 46 -8.68 -8.46 -5.29
CA ARG A 46 -10.07 -8.78 -5.67
C ARG A 46 -10.79 -7.59 -6.29
N ILE A 47 -10.54 -6.37 -5.79
CA ILE A 47 -11.02 -5.12 -6.41
C ILE A 47 -10.38 -4.92 -7.78
N GLY A 48 -9.08 -5.15 -7.93
CA GLY A 48 -8.40 -5.08 -9.22
C GLY A 48 -8.99 -6.02 -10.27
N GLU A 49 -9.27 -7.26 -9.87
CA GLU A 49 -9.91 -8.29 -10.71
C GLU A 49 -11.33 -7.87 -11.14
N SER A 50 -12.14 -7.32 -10.23
CA SER A 50 -13.52 -6.91 -10.54
C SER A 50 -13.60 -5.70 -11.47
N MET A 51 -12.67 -4.75 -11.35
CA MET A 51 -12.63 -3.55 -12.19
C MET A 51 -12.32 -3.86 -13.66
N ASN A 52 -11.47 -4.87 -13.91
CA ASN A 52 -11.03 -5.31 -15.24
C ASN A 52 -10.69 -4.15 -16.22
N SER A 53 -10.01 -3.10 -15.73
CA SER A 53 -9.65 -1.93 -16.54
C SER A 53 -8.19 -1.98 -17.00
N SER A 54 -7.90 -1.52 -18.21
CA SER A 54 -6.52 -1.31 -18.69
C SER A 54 -5.83 -0.14 -17.98
N ASP A 55 -6.62 0.81 -17.49
CA ASP A 55 -6.12 2.11 -17.01
C ASP A 55 -5.89 2.10 -15.49
N SER A 56 -6.20 0.97 -14.84
CA SER A 56 -6.05 0.79 -13.40
C SER A 56 -4.78 0.00 -13.06
N ILE A 57 -3.98 0.58 -12.16
CA ILE A 57 -2.81 -0.09 -11.57
C ILE A 57 -3.26 -1.36 -10.82
N LEU A 58 -4.36 -1.29 -10.06
CA LEU A 58 -4.89 -2.45 -9.33
C LEU A 58 -5.29 -3.58 -10.28
N SER A 59 -5.99 -3.28 -11.38
CA SER A 59 -6.38 -4.29 -12.36
C SER A 59 -5.17 -4.90 -13.07
N THR A 60 -4.16 -4.10 -13.39
CA THR A 60 -2.93 -4.59 -14.01
C THR A 60 -2.13 -5.47 -13.05
N ALA A 61 -1.97 -5.04 -11.80
CA ALA A 61 -1.29 -5.81 -10.76
C ALA A 61 -1.99 -7.15 -10.51
N ALA A 62 -3.32 -7.15 -10.42
CA ALA A 62 -4.10 -8.38 -10.28
C ALA A 62 -3.90 -9.36 -11.45
N ARG A 63 -3.99 -8.89 -12.71
CA ARG A 63 -3.75 -9.73 -13.89
C ARG A 63 -2.34 -10.31 -13.97
N MET A 64 -1.35 -9.55 -13.50
CA MET A 64 0.05 -9.95 -13.48
C MET A 64 0.44 -10.73 -12.22
N ASN A 65 -0.50 -10.98 -11.32
CA ASN A 65 -0.26 -11.60 -10.02
C ASN A 65 0.83 -10.88 -9.20
N VAL A 66 0.85 -9.54 -9.27
CA VAL A 66 1.75 -8.68 -8.51
C VAL A 66 1.01 -8.19 -7.26
N PRO A 67 1.47 -8.53 -6.04
CA PRO A 67 0.83 -8.07 -4.82
C PRO A 67 1.09 -6.57 -4.60
N ILE A 68 0.09 -5.88 -4.05
CA ILE A 68 0.19 -4.49 -3.63
C ILE A 68 -0.03 -4.43 -2.12
N PHE A 69 0.95 -3.87 -1.41
CA PHE A 69 0.92 -3.72 0.04
C PHE A 69 0.79 -2.25 0.41
N ILE A 70 -0.15 -1.93 1.31
CA ILE A 70 -0.36 -0.59 1.83
C ILE A 70 -0.29 -0.66 3.36
N PRO A 71 0.89 -0.42 3.97
CA PRO A 71 1.07 -0.58 5.41
C PRO A 71 0.16 0.34 6.24
N GLY A 72 -0.17 1.52 5.71
CA GLY A 72 -1.07 2.50 6.32
C GLY A 72 -2.49 2.48 5.73
N MET A 73 -3.05 1.30 5.43
CA MET A 73 -4.34 1.17 4.73
C MET A 73 -5.49 2.02 5.29
N PRO A 74 -5.64 2.19 6.63
CA PRO A 74 -6.74 2.99 7.18
C PRO A 74 -6.63 4.50 6.90
N ASP A 75 -5.48 5.01 6.48
CA ASP A 75 -5.21 6.45 6.32
C ASP A 75 -5.68 6.98 4.94
N GLY A 76 -6.98 7.18 4.80
CA GLY A 76 -7.58 7.79 3.61
C GLY A 76 -9.07 7.49 3.45
N SER A 77 -9.68 7.97 2.37
CA SER A 77 -11.12 7.73 2.10
C SER A 77 -11.48 6.27 1.94
N VAL A 78 -10.62 5.46 1.31
CA VAL A 78 -10.82 4.01 1.22
C VAL A 78 -10.67 3.37 2.61
N GLY A 79 -9.67 3.83 3.36
CA GLY A 79 -9.42 3.43 4.75
C GLY A 79 -10.64 3.63 5.66
N SER A 80 -11.28 4.79 5.57
CA SER A 80 -12.49 5.10 6.35
C SER A 80 -13.65 4.17 6.01
N GLN A 81 -13.76 3.66 4.77
CA GLN A 81 -14.82 2.72 4.41
C GLN A 81 -14.67 1.37 5.11
N PHE A 82 -13.44 0.90 5.37
CA PHE A 82 -13.26 -0.32 6.17
C PHE A 82 -13.77 -0.14 7.60
N TRP A 83 -13.50 1.02 8.20
CA TRP A 83 -14.02 1.35 9.53
C TRP A 83 -15.55 1.45 9.51
N SER A 84 -16.13 2.18 8.56
CA SER A 84 -17.60 2.29 8.41
C SER A 84 -18.26 0.93 8.21
N PHE A 85 -17.66 0.04 7.41
CA PHE A 85 -18.14 -1.32 7.20
C PHE A 85 -18.04 -2.17 8.47
N TYR A 86 -16.95 -2.04 9.23
CA TYR A 86 -16.78 -2.69 10.53
C TYR A 86 -17.83 -2.25 11.55
N GLU A 87 -18.26 -0.97 11.54
CA GLU A 87 -19.29 -0.48 12.46
C GLU A 87 -20.63 -1.21 12.29
N THR A 88 -20.95 -1.66 11.08
CA THR A 88 -22.17 -2.44 10.79
C THR A 88 -21.92 -3.96 10.79
N HIS A 89 -20.66 -4.40 10.66
CA HIS A 89 -20.23 -5.80 10.62
C HIS A 89 -19.08 -6.04 11.60
N LYS A 90 -19.40 -6.15 12.90
CA LYS A 90 -18.38 -6.20 13.98
C LYS A 90 -17.48 -7.44 13.97
N ASP A 91 -17.81 -8.45 13.18
CA ASP A 91 -16.99 -9.65 12.94
C ASP A 91 -16.10 -9.53 11.68
N PHE A 92 -16.24 -8.47 10.87
CA PHE A 92 -15.30 -8.17 9.79
C PHE A 92 -13.94 -7.74 10.36
N SER A 93 -12.85 -8.21 9.76
CA SER A 93 -11.48 -7.87 10.18
C SER A 93 -10.60 -7.59 8.97
N LEU A 94 -9.93 -6.44 9.02
CA LEU A 94 -8.83 -6.10 8.12
C LEU A 94 -7.50 -6.45 8.81
N ASP A 95 -6.95 -7.62 8.50
CA ASP A 95 -5.79 -8.16 9.17
C ASP A 95 -4.48 -7.75 8.46
N ILE A 96 -3.84 -6.72 8.99
CA ILE A 96 -2.57 -6.19 8.48
C ILE A 96 -1.37 -7.13 8.73
N LEU A 97 -1.48 -8.09 9.66
CA LEU A 97 -0.42 -9.05 9.96
C LEU A 97 -0.34 -10.15 8.91
N MET A 98 -1.47 -10.50 8.29
CA MET A 98 -1.47 -11.39 7.11
C MET A 98 -0.60 -10.82 5.98
N ASP A 99 -0.69 -9.51 5.70
CA ASP A 99 0.18 -8.84 4.73
C ASP A 99 1.66 -8.90 5.16
N GLN A 100 1.96 -8.76 6.45
CA GLN A 100 3.34 -8.89 6.93
C GLN A 100 3.91 -10.29 6.70
N HIS A 101 3.09 -11.33 6.84
CA HIS A 101 3.49 -12.70 6.55
C HIS A 101 3.77 -12.91 5.06
N LEU A 102 2.90 -12.43 4.18
CA LEU A 102 3.10 -12.51 2.72
C LEU A 102 4.39 -11.79 2.28
N ILE A 103 4.66 -10.61 2.84
CA ILE A 103 5.88 -9.85 2.53
C ILE A 103 7.12 -10.59 3.04
N SER A 104 7.06 -11.14 4.25
CA SER A 104 8.10 -11.98 4.82
C SER A 104 8.46 -13.13 3.88
N ASP A 105 7.47 -13.89 3.40
CA ASP A 105 7.70 -15.02 2.50
C ASP A 105 8.38 -14.60 1.20
N ILE A 106 7.94 -13.49 0.59
CA ILE A 106 8.57 -12.94 -0.62
C ILE A 106 10.03 -12.58 -0.35
N VAL A 107 10.31 -11.90 0.74
CA VAL A 107 11.65 -11.37 1.06
C VAL A 107 12.63 -12.49 1.37
N PHE A 108 12.22 -13.46 2.19
CA PHE A 108 13.08 -14.58 2.60
C PHE A 108 13.33 -15.59 1.48
N SER A 109 12.42 -15.70 0.52
CA SER A 109 12.59 -16.58 -0.65
C SER A 109 13.36 -15.93 -1.82
N THR A 110 13.68 -14.64 -1.74
CA THR A 110 14.30 -13.89 -2.83
C THR A 110 15.84 -13.92 -2.77
N ASP A 111 16.47 -14.45 -3.82
CA ASP A 111 17.93 -14.49 -3.97
C ASP A 111 18.57 -13.11 -4.21
N LYS A 112 17.91 -12.26 -5.00
CA LYS A 112 18.34 -10.87 -5.27
C LYS A 112 17.14 -9.94 -5.28
N ALA A 113 17.24 -8.83 -4.54
CA ALA A 113 16.17 -7.85 -4.42
C ALA A 113 16.65 -6.47 -4.89
N GLY A 114 15.85 -5.84 -5.75
CA GLY A 114 16.04 -4.47 -6.20
C GLY A 114 14.82 -3.61 -5.86
N ALA A 115 15.02 -2.32 -5.57
CA ALA A 115 13.92 -1.40 -5.33
C ALA A 115 14.06 -0.10 -6.13
N ILE A 116 12.96 0.35 -6.71
CA ILE A 116 12.81 1.72 -7.22
C ILE A 116 11.83 2.41 -6.28
N MET A 117 12.31 3.42 -5.55
CA MET A 117 11.53 4.13 -4.54
C MET A 117 11.32 5.57 -5.01
N ILE A 118 10.05 5.97 -5.17
CA ILE A 118 9.65 7.31 -5.58
C ILE A 118 8.95 7.97 -4.40
N GLY A 119 9.55 9.02 -3.84
CA GLY A 119 9.12 9.65 -2.59
C GLY A 119 9.57 8.91 -1.33
N GLY A 120 9.24 9.45 -0.15
CA GLY A 120 9.70 8.92 1.15
C GLY A 120 8.61 8.21 1.95
N GLY A 121 8.61 8.45 3.27
CA GLY A 121 7.55 8.02 4.17
C GLY A 121 7.46 6.51 4.38
N ILE A 122 6.24 6.05 4.64
CA ILE A 122 5.96 4.66 5.04
C ILE A 122 6.30 3.65 3.95
N SER A 123 6.10 3.99 2.67
CA SER A 123 6.41 3.09 1.55
C SER A 123 7.91 2.84 1.44
N LYS A 124 8.73 3.90 1.42
CA LYS A 124 10.20 3.78 1.47
C LYS A 124 10.63 2.96 2.67
N HIS A 125 10.14 3.31 3.87
CA HIS A 125 10.55 2.64 5.09
C HIS A 125 10.22 1.15 5.07
N HIS A 126 8.99 0.80 4.70
CA HIS A 126 8.50 -0.57 4.73
C HIS A 126 9.28 -1.47 3.76
N THR A 127 9.58 -0.97 2.55
CA THR A 127 10.42 -1.69 1.57
C THR A 127 11.82 -1.98 2.10
N ILE A 128 12.53 -0.98 2.62
CA ILE A 128 13.91 -1.16 3.10
C ILE A 128 13.95 -1.94 4.43
N TRP A 129 12.92 -1.79 5.27
CA TRP A 129 12.80 -2.48 6.56
C TRP A 129 12.77 -3.98 6.38
N TRP A 130 11.91 -4.48 5.50
CA TRP A 130 11.81 -5.92 5.28
C TRP A 130 13.08 -6.50 4.65
N ASN A 131 13.68 -5.78 3.70
CA ASN A 131 14.89 -6.26 3.05
C ASN A 131 16.11 -6.32 4.01
N GLN A 132 16.06 -5.66 5.17
CA GLN A 132 17.13 -5.79 6.17
C GLN A 132 17.30 -7.25 6.66
N PHE A 133 16.21 -8.03 6.67
CA PHE A 133 16.24 -9.41 7.16
C PHE A 133 16.95 -10.38 6.22
N ARG A 134 17.13 -9.99 4.95
CA ARG A 134 17.95 -10.71 3.95
C ARG A 134 19.33 -10.08 3.75
N GLY A 135 19.77 -9.24 4.68
CA GLY A 135 21.04 -8.51 4.63
C GLY A 135 21.02 -7.26 3.74
N GLY A 136 19.83 -6.78 3.36
CA GLY A 136 19.62 -5.57 2.57
C GLY A 136 19.22 -5.82 1.12
N LEU A 137 18.77 -4.76 0.46
CA LEU A 137 18.57 -4.74 -0.99
C LEU A 137 19.93 -4.84 -1.70
N ASP A 138 19.98 -5.57 -2.82
CA ASP A 138 21.16 -5.67 -3.67
C ASP A 138 21.30 -4.46 -4.60
N TYR A 139 20.17 -3.83 -4.96
CA TYR A 139 20.13 -2.64 -5.80
C TYR A 139 19.02 -1.69 -5.32
N ALA A 140 19.29 -0.38 -5.31
CA ALA A 140 18.25 0.60 -5.03
C ALA A 140 18.43 1.86 -5.87
N ILE A 141 17.30 2.37 -6.36
CA ILE A 141 17.19 3.70 -6.97
C ILE A 141 16.22 4.49 -6.10
N TYR A 142 16.67 5.63 -5.59
CA TYR A 142 15.86 6.53 -4.80
C TYR A 142 15.64 7.87 -5.50
N ILE A 143 14.38 8.24 -5.73
CA ILE A 143 13.97 9.51 -6.34
C ILE A 143 13.11 10.27 -5.33
N THR A 144 13.62 11.37 -4.78
CA THR A 144 12.92 12.16 -3.74
C THR A 144 13.28 13.63 -3.79
N THR A 145 12.41 14.45 -3.21
CA THR A 145 12.68 15.86 -2.92
C THR A 145 13.11 16.10 -1.47
N ALA A 146 12.97 15.10 -0.59
CA ALA A 146 13.34 15.20 0.83
C ALA A 146 14.86 15.36 1.00
N GLN A 147 15.26 16.09 2.04
CA GLN A 147 16.66 16.44 2.30
C GLN A 147 17.11 15.88 3.66
N GLU A 148 18.38 15.52 3.78
CA GLU A 148 18.96 14.89 4.97
C GLU A 148 18.94 15.77 6.23
N TYR A 149 19.00 17.10 6.09
CA TYR A 149 19.31 18.01 7.20
C TYR A 149 18.30 17.98 8.37
N ASP A 150 17.08 17.50 8.11
CA ASP A 150 16.01 17.41 9.12
C ASP A 150 16.04 16.07 9.89
N GLY A 151 16.96 15.17 9.55
CA GLY A 151 17.09 13.84 10.16
C GLY A 151 15.91 12.92 9.85
N SER A 152 15.09 13.24 8.85
CA SER A 152 13.95 12.41 8.47
C SER A 152 14.40 11.16 7.71
N LEU A 153 13.71 10.05 7.94
CA LEU A 153 13.91 8.84 7.15
C LEU A 153 13.61 9.06 5.65
N SER A 154 12.71 9.98 5.34
CA SER A 154 12.45 10.40 3.96
C SER A 154 13.72 11.02 3.35
N GLY A 155 14.40 11.93 4.04
CA GLY A 155 15.64 12.56 3.59
C GLY A 155 16.89 11.69 3.68
N ALA A 156 16.86 10.62 4.48
CA ALA A 156 17.99 9.73 4.69
C ALA A 156 18.55 9.17 3.37
N LYS A 157 19.86 9.34 3.20
CA LYS A 157 20.58 8.82 2.03
C LYS A 157 20.74 7.30 2.10
N LEU A 158 21.11 6.68 0.98
CA LEU A 158 21.30 5.22 0.91
C LEU A 158 22.44 4.74 1.82
N GLU A 159 23.45 5.58 2.06
CA GLU A 159 24.57 5.27 2.96
C GLU A 159 24.10 5.06 4.40
N GLU A 160 23.07 5.81 4.85
CA GLU A 160 22.47 5.58 6.16
C GLU A 160 21.80 4.20 6.19
N ALA A 161 21.10 3.80 5.13
CA ALA A 161 20.47 2.49 5.04
C ALA A 161 21.47 1.32 5.09
N ILE A 162 22.71 1.50 4.62
CA ILE A 162 23.79 0.50 4.76
C ILE A 162 24.13 0.28 6.24
N SER A 163 24.16 1.34 7.05
CA SER A 163 24.45 1.22 8.49
C SER A 163 23.44 0.36 9.25
N TRP A 164 22.19 0.35 8.77
CA TRP A 164 21.10 -0.47 9.31
C TRP A 164 20.99 -1.85 8.64
N LYS A 165 21.95 -2.23 7.77
CA LYS A 165 21.90 -3.47 6.96
C LYS A 165 20.66 -3.56 6.06
N LYS A 166 20.06 -2.41 5.72
CA LYS A 166 18.89 -2.31 4.82
C LYS A 166 19.30 -2.29 3.34
N MET A 167 20.59 -2.07 3.08
CA MET A 167 21.25 -2.11 1.77
C MET A 167 22.53 -2.92 1.89
N LYS A 168 22.90 -3.64 0.82
CA LYS A 168 24.21 -4.31 0.67
C LYS A 168 25.27 -3.38 0.11
#